data_AF-A0A968AX74-F1
#
_entry.id   AF-A0A968AX74-F1
#
_cell.length_a   1.000
_cell.length_b   1.000
_cell.length_c   1.000
_cell.angle_alpha   90.00
_cell.angle_beta   90.00
_cell.angle_gamma   90.00
#
_symmetry.space_group_name_H-M   'P 1'
#
loop_
_entity.id
_entity.type
_entity.pdbx_description
1 polymer ?
#
loop_
_entity_poly.entity_id
_entity_poly.type
_entity_poly.pdbx_seq_one_letter_code
_entity_poly.pdbx_strand_id
1 'polypeptide(L)'
;QGMAWVMAKILRISGAESISVAANVFIGQTEAPLVVRPYVSGMTPSELLTLMVGGMATIAGGVLAAYVNLLGGTDPAQQLFYAKHLLSASIMAAPATIVIAKILVPEVQESQTMGTVKVTVEKTTANVIDAAATGAADGLKLALNVAAMLLAFIALIAMINWILQGVFTEILGIMINGKPVTLQVLLGYLLSPIAWVIGVPWEDAISIGSLIGQKIVINEFVAYIELSKLIPTGELSEKATIIATYALCGFANFSSIAIQIGGIGGIAPNRRKDLAKFGLRAVLGGTIATMMTATVAGVLTSLL
;
A
#
# COMPACT_ATOMS: atom_id res chain seq x y z
N GLN A 1 4.20 -12.06 16.43
CA GLN A 1 5.12 -11.88 17.58
C GLN A 1 6.57 -12.26 17.25
N GLY A 2 6.85 -13.46 16.72
CA GLY A 2 8.24 -13.84 16.36
C GLY A 2 8.91 -12.85 15.38
N MET A 3 8.22 -12.48 14.30
CA MET A 3 8.69 -11.46 13.35
C MET A 3 8.99 -10.11 14.01
N ALA A 4 8.08 -9.63 14.88
CA ALA A 4 8.28 -8.40 15.64
C ALA A 4 9.51 -8.49 16.56
N TRP A 5 9.71 -9.63 17.23
CA TRP A 5 10.89 -9.81 18.07
C TRP A 5 12.20 -9.74 17.28
N VAL A 6 12.25 -10.37 16.11
CA VAL A 6 13.42 -10.31 15.22
C VAL A 6 13.67 -8.87 14.78
N MET A 7 12.64 -8.16 14.30
CA MET A 7 12.78 -6.77 13.86
C MET A 7 13.19 -5.85 15.01
N ALA A 8 12.54 -5.93 16.17
CA ALA A 8 12.88 -5.14 17.34
C ALA A 8 14.34 -5.34 17.79
N LYS A 9 14.81 -6.59 17.77
CA LYS A 9 16.18 -6.92 18.20
C LYS A 9 17.24 -6.50 17.19
N ILE A 10 17.02 -6.77 15.91
CA ILE A 10 18.01 -6.49 14.85
C ILE A 10 18.06 -4.99 14.51
N LEU A 11 16.89 -4.36 14.37
CA LEU A 11 16.77 -2.95 13.96
C LEU A 11 16.77 -1.99 15.14
N ARG A 12 16.77 -2.50 16.39
CA ARG A 12 16.77 -1.71 17.63
C ARG A 12 15.61 -0.71 17.69
N ILE A 13 14.41 -1.18 17.36
CA ILE A 13 13.15 -0.42 17.34
C ILE A 13 12.22 -0.81 18.48
N SER A 14 11.23 0.04 18.77
CA SER A 14 10.32 -0.20 19.89
C SER A 14 9.42 -1.41 19.68
N GLY A 15 8.95 -2.01 20.77
CA GLY A 15 8.06 -3.16 20.68
C GLY A 15 6.73 -2.83 20.01
N ALA A 16 6.15 -1.66 20.30
CA ALA A 16 4.87 -1.26 19.75
C ALA A 16 4.93 -1.05 18.24
N GLU A 17 5.91 -0.29 17.74
CA GLU A 17 6.03 -0.08 16.29
C GLU A 17 6.41 -1.38 15.57
N SER A 18 7.25 -2.22 16.17
CA SER A 18 7.65 -3.50 15.59
C SER A 18 6.48 -4.49 15.49
N ILE A 19 5.64 -4.58 16.52
CA ILE A 19 4.45 -5.45 16.48
C ILE A 19 3.44 -4.90 15.47
N SER A 20 3.22 -3.58 15.43
CA SER A 20 2.30 -2.99 14.46
C SER A 20 2.73 -3.27 13.02
N VAL A 21 4.02 -3.09 12.70
CA VAL A 21 4.57 -3.38 11.37
C VAL A 21 4.53 -4.88 11.06
N ALA A 22 4.81 -5.75 12.03
CA ALA A 22 4.66 -7.20 11.84
C ALA A 22 3.19 -7.62 11.62
N ALA A 23 2.24 -6.93 12.25
CA ALA A 23 0.82 -7.18 12.07
C ALA A 23 0.34 -6.74 10.68
N ASN A 24 0.82 -5.59 10.19
CA ASN A 24 0.51 -5.05 8.86
C ASN A 24 0.83 -6.01 7.69
N VAL A 25 1.71 -7.00 7.89
CA VAL A 25 1.96 -8.06 6.90
C VAL A 25 0.70 -8.89 6.60
N PHE A 26 -0.22 -8.98 7.57
CA PHE A 26 -1.40 -9.86 7.52
C PHE A 26 -2.72 -9.08 7.57
N ILE A 27 -2.78 -8.00 8.35
CA ILE A 27 -3.98 -7.19 8.58
C ILE A 27 -3.78 -5.76 8.09
N GLY A 28 -4.87 -5.05 7.83
CA GLY A 28 -4.83 -3.74 7.17
C GLY A 28 -4.40 -2.60 8.08
N GLN A 29 -4.30 -1.42 7.46
CA GLN A 29 -3.85 -0.18 8.10
C GLN A 29 -4.70 0.32 9.26
N THR A 30 -5.94 -0.15 9.38
CA THR A 30 -6.87 0.20 10.46
C THR A 30 -6.93 -0.83 11.58
N GLU A 31 -6.63 -2.09 11.27
CA GLU A 31 -6.67 -3.20 12.22
C GLU A 31 -5.32 -3.40 12.91
N ALA A 32 -4.20 -3.23 12.19
CA ALA A 32 -2.87 -3.39 12.76
C ALA A 32 -2.60 -2.48 13.97
N PRO A 33 -3.06 -1.22 14.03
CA PRO A 33 -2.90 -0.38 15.23
C PRO A 33 -3.64 -0.92 16.47
N LEU A 34 -4.70 -1.73 16.31
CA LEU A 34 -5.46 -2.29 17.44
C LEU A 34 -4.62 -3.26 18.28
N VAL A 35 -3.65 -3.94 17.67
CA VAL A 35 -2.78 -4.89 18.40
C VAL A 35 -1.85 -4.19 19.39
N VAL A 36 -1.66 -2.87 19.23
CA VAL A 36 -0.84 -2.01 20.11
C VAL A 36 -1.65 -0.83 20.67
N ARG A 37 -2.99 -0.96 20.67
CA ARG A 37 -3.95 0.08 21.08
C ARG A 37 -3.55 0.86 22.34
N PRO A 38 -3.10 0.22 23.45
CA PRO A 38 -2.77 0.94 24.68
C PRO A 38 -1.62 1.95 24.52
N TYR A 39 -0.75 1.74 23.54
CA TYR A 39 0.49 2.51 23.36
C TYR A 39 0.36 3.62 22.32
N VAL A 40 -0.63 3.56 21.41
CA VAL A 40 -0.78 4.52 20.30
C VAL A 40 -0.87 5.98 20.80
N SER A 41 -1.57 6.21 21.91
CA SER A 41 -1.68 7.55 22.50
C SER A 41 -0.32 8.11 22.94
N GLY A 42 0.57 7.26 23.46
CA GLY A 42 1.87 7.61 24.00
C GLY A 42 3.05 7.49 23.02
N MET A 43 2.80 7.08 21.77
CA MET A 43 3.86 6.90 20.76
C MET A 43 4.61 8.20 20.47
N THR A 44 5.93 8.11 20.30
CA THR A 44 6.74 9.22 19.80
C THR A 44 6.29 9.61 18.37
N PRO A 45 6.68 10.79 17.85
CA PRO A 45 6.43 11.14 16.45
C PRO A 45 7.01 10.13 15.44
N SER A 46 8.16 9.51 15.75
CA SER A 46 8.80 8.53 14.87
C SER A 46 8.07 7.18 14.90
N GLU A 47 7.64 6.71 16.08
CA GLU A 47 6.81 5.51 16.22
C GLU A 47 5.46 5.67 15.51
N LEU A 48 4.81 6.84 15.69
CA LEU A 48 3.53 7.11 15.06
C LEU A 48 3.65 7.14 13.53
N LEU A 49 4.69 7.79 12.99
CA LEU A 49 4.94 7.75 11.55
C LEU A 49 5.23 6.31 11.08
N THR A 50 6.01 5.53 11.82
CA THR A 50 6.33 4.14 11.48
C THR A 50 5.08 3.27 11.41
N LEU A 51 4.15 3.44 12.36
CA LEU A 51 2.85 2.79 12.34
C LEU A 51 2.02 3.19 11.11
N MET A 52 1.98 4.47 10.77
CA MET A 52 1.25 4.97 9.60
C MET A 52 1.85 4.46 8.27
N VAL A 53 3.18 4.54 8.13
CA VAL A 53 3.91 4.04 6.95
C VAL A 53 3.70 2.53 6.80
N GLY A 54 3.75 1.78 7.90
CA GLY A 54 3.53 0.34 7.88
C GLY A 54 2.17 -0.06 7.35
N GLY A 55 1.11 0.67 7.72
CA GLY A 55 -0.22 0.44 7.17
C GLY A 55 -0.32 0.74 5.66
N MET A 56 0.43 1.72 5.17
CA MET A 56 0.42 2.11 3.75
C MET A 56 1.39 1.28 2.88
N ALA A 57 2.40 0.66 3.48
CA ALA A 57 3.40 -0.13 2.78
C ALA A 57 2.96 -1.56 2.48
N THR A 58 1.87 -2.03 3.07
CA THR A 58 1.36 -3.41 2.93
C THR A 58 -0.09 -3.42 2.45
N ILE A 59 -0.59 -4.63 2.16
CA ILE A 59 -2.00 -4.91 1.89
C ILE A 59 -2.55 -5.87 2.95
N ALA A 60 -3.85 -5.78 3.22
CA ALA A 60 -4.53 -6.71 4.11
C ALA A 60 -4.73 -8.08 3.43
N GLY A 61 -4.68 -9.16 4.20
CA GLY A 61 -4.96 -10.50 3.70
C GLY A 61 -6.35 -10.64 3.04
N GLY A 62 -7.34 -9.86 3.50
CA GLY A 62 -8.69 -9.86 2.90
C GLY A 62 -8.73 -9.36 1.45
N VAL A 63 -7.92 -8.37 1.10
CA VAL A 63 -7.85 -7.84 -0.28
C VAL A 63 -6.80 -8.55 -1.13
N LEU A 64 -5.83 -9.23 -0.50
CA LEU A 64 -4.83 -10.03 -1.21
C LEU A 64 -5.49 -11.08 -2.12
N ALA A 65 -6.53 -11.77 -1.63
CA ALA A 65 -7.28 -12.74 -2.44
C ALA A 65 -7.95 -12.09 -3.66
N ALA A 66 -8.44 -10.85 -3.54
CA ALA A 66 -9.01 -10.12 -4.66
C ALA A 66 -7.95 -9.81 -5.72
N TYR A 67 -6.74 -9.39 -5.33
CA TYR A 67 -5.65 -9.12 -6.27
C TYR A 67 -5.11 -10.39 -6.94
N VAL A 68 -5.03 -11.50 -6.20
CA VAL A 68 -4.68 -12.81 -6.75
C VAL A 68 -5.68 -13.21 -7.85
N ASN A 69 -6.98 -13.04 -7.61
CA ASN A 69 -8.00 -13.34 -8.61
C ASN A 69 -7.98 -12.35 -9.81
N LEU A 70 -7.72 -11.06 -9.56
CA LEU A 70 -7.61 -10.06 -10.63
C LEU A 70 -6.43 -10.36 -11.57
N LEU A 71 -5.27 -10.71 -11.03
CA LEU A 71 -4.06 -10.92 -11.82
C LEU A 71 -3.96 -12.35 -12.38
N GLY A 72 -4.36 -13.35 -11.60
CA GLY A 72 -4.31 -14.76 -11.99
C GLY A 72 -5.52 -15.23 -12.81
N GLY A 73 -6.58 -14.42 -12.88
CA GLY A 73 -7.82 -14.78 -13.58
C GLY A 73 -8.42 -16.07 -13.03
N THR A 74 -8.75 -17.01 -13.91
CA THR A 74 -9.31 -18.32 -13.57
C THR A 74 -8.26 -19.45 -13.56
N ASP A 75 -7.00 -19.17 -13.87
CA ASP A 75 -5.93 -20.18 -13.91
C ASP A 75 -5.31 -20.37 -12.51
N PRO A 76 -5.46 -21.54 -11.87
CA PRO A 76 -4.89 -21.81 -10.56
C PRO A 76 -3.36 -21.65 -10.50
N ALA A 77 -2.65 -21.92 -11.59
CA ALA A 77 -1.19 -21.77 -11.64
C ALA A 77 -0.79 -20.29 -11.56
N GLN A 78 -1.50 -19.42 -12.30
CA GLN A 78 -1.28 -17.98 -12.26
C GLN A 78 -1.72 -17.37 -10.93
N GLN A 79 -2.84 -17.81 -10.37
CA GLN A 79 -3.26 -17.40 -9.02
C GLN A 79 -2.18 -17.73 -7.97
N LEU A 80 -1.62 -18.95 -8.02
CA LEU A 80 -0.54 -19.34 -7.12
C LEU A 80 0.73 -18.50 -7.35
N PHE A 81 1.06 -18.18 -8.60
CA PHE A 81 2.18 -17.32 -8.95
C PHE A 81 2.05 -15.92 -8.32
N TYR A 82 0.93 -15.22 -8.55
CA TYR A 82 0.71 -13.90 -7.97
C TYR A 82 0.55 -13.93 -6.45
N ALA A 83 -0.05 -14.99 -5.88
CA ALA A 83 -0.14 -15.15 -4.43
C ALA A 83 1.25 -15.20 -3.78
N LYS A 84 2.20 -15.92 -4.38
CA LYS A 84 3.60 -15.97 -3.89
C LYS A 84 4.27 -14.60 -3.94
N HIS A 85 4.09 -13.86 -5.03
CA HIS A 85 4.68 -12.53 -5.20
C HIS A 85 4.07 -11.50 -4.23
N LEU A 86 2.75 -11.43 -4.12
CA LEU A 86 2.05 -10.51 -3.21
C LEU A 86 2.38 -10.81 -1.74
N LEU A 87 2.43 -12.08 -1.35
CA LEU A 87 2.83 -12.48 0.00
C LEU A 87 4.30 -12.11 0.29
N SER A 88 5.18 -12.33 -0.68
CA SER A 88 6.60 -11.94 -0.58
C SER A 88 6.73 -10.43 -0.42
N ALA A 89 6.00 -9.65 -1.23
CA ALA A 89 5.97 -8.19 -1.14
C ALA A 89 5.53 -7.71 0.26
N SER A 90 4.45 -8.27 0.81
CA SER A 90 3.97 -7.93 2.17
C SER A 90 5.01 -8.25 3.26
N ILE A 91 5.70 -9.39 3.17
CA ILE A 91 6.74 -9.76 4.14
C ILE A 91 7.95 -8.82 4.03
N MET A 92 8.40 -8.51 2.81
CA MET A 92 9.53 -7.62 2.55
C MET A 92 9.21 -6.15 2.92
N ALA A 93 7.94 -5.75 2.83
CA ALA A 93 7.49 -4.41 3.16
C ALA A 93 7.65 -4.07 4.65
N ALA A 94 7.70 -5.06 5.55
CA ALA A 94 7.89 -4.83 6.97
C ALA A 94 9.27 -4.22 7.32
N PRO A 95 10.42 -4.85 7.01
CA PRO A 95 11.72 -4.20 7.23
C PRO A 95 11.87 -2.94 6.36
N ALA A 96 11.29 -2.91 5.15
CA ALA A 96 11.30 -1.73 4.29
C ALA A 96 10.63 -0.52 4.95
N THR A 97 9.47 -0.73 5.57
CA THR A 97 8.74 0.27 6.35
C THR A 97 9.62 0.88 7.42
N ILE A 98 10.29 0.04 8.21
CA ILE A 98 11.12 0.53 9.31
C ILE A 98 12.25 1.41 8.78
N VAL A 99 12.98 0.94 7.76
CA VAL A 99 14.09 1.70 7.17
C VAL A 99 13.60 3.06 6.68
N ILE A 100 12.53 3.08 5.87
CA ILE A 100 12.04 4.32 5.27
C ILE A 100 11.43 5.26 6.31
N ALA A 101 10.63 4.75 7.24
CA ALA A 101 10.02 5.58 8.28
C ALA A 101 11.07 6.25 9.17
N LYS A 102 12.14 5.52 9.53
CA LYS A 102 13.24 6.05 10.35
C LYS A 102 14.16 7.01 9.58
N ILE A 103 14.26 6.90 8.26
CA ILE A 103 14.90 7.93 7.42
C ILE A 103 14.06 9.21 7.39
N LEU A 104 12.74 9.08 7.22
CA LEU A 104 11.83 10.23 7.11
C LEU A 104 11.68 11.00 8.43
N VAL A 105 11.54 10.28 9.55
CA VAL A 105 11.51 10.85 10.91
C VAL A 105 12.30 9.92 11.84
N PRO A 106 13.59 10.23 12.10
CA PRO A 106 14.40 9.50 13.05
C PRO A 106 13.82 9.53 14.45
N GLU A 107 14.06 8.46 15.23
CA GLU A 107 13.69 8.43 16.64
C GLU A 107 14.66 9.28 17.45
N VAL A 108 14.12 10.25 18.18
CA VAL A 108 14.89 11.18 19.03
C VAL A 108 14.33 11.26 20.45
N GLN A 109 13.22 10.56 20.72
CA GLN A 109 12.56 10.51 22.02
C GLN A 109 12.69 9.11 22.62
N GLU A 110 12.49 9.02 23.93
CA GLU A 110 12.48 7.73 24.62
C GLU A 110 11.12 7.05 24.44
N SER A 111 11.11 5.85 23.86
CA SER A 111 9.90 5.05 23.67
C SER A 111 9.50 4.31 24.95
N GLN A 112 8.20 4.28 25.22
CA GLN A 112 7.61 3.50 26.34
C GLN A 112 7.81 1.98 26.21
N THR A 113 8.05 1.47 25.01
CA THR A 113 8.15 0.03 24.74
C THR A 113 9.53 -0.39 24.24
N MET A 114 10.53 0.46 24.45
CA MET A 114 11.89 0.21 23.98
C MET A 114 12.43 -1.09 24.60
N GLY A 115 12.95 -1.99 23.76
CA GLY A 115 13.46 -3.29 24.19
C GLY A 115 12.42 -4.32 24.65
N THR A 116 11.12 -3.98 24.66
CA THR A 116 10.05 -4.84 25.20
C THR A 116 9.01 -5.18 24.14
N VAL A 117 9.00 -6.43 23.67
CA VAL A 117 8.04 -6.91 22.64
C VAL A 117 6.81 -7.60 23.26
N LYS A 118 6.71 -7.65 24.60
CA LYS A 118 5.51 -8.16 25.29
C LYS A 118 4.48 -7.03 25.45
N VAL A 119 3.77 -6.74 24.37
CA VAL A 119 2.58 -5.88 24.38
C VAL A 119 1.37 -6.76 24.72
N THR A 120 0.58 -6.35 25.72
CA THR A 120 -0.70 -6.99 26.04
C THR A 120 -1.69 -6.77 24.90
N VAL A 121 -1.99 -7.83 24.16
CA VAL A 121 -3.05 -7.83 23.14
C VAL A 121 -4.39 -8.06 23.85
N GLU A 122 -5.30 -7.08 23.77
CA GLU A 122 -6.64 -7.24 24.31
C GLU A 122 -7.40 -8.33 23.55
N LYS A 123 -8.03 -9.25 24.28
CA LYS A 123 -9.01 -10.18 23.70
C LYS A 123 -10.37 -9.48 23.66
N THR A 124 -10.87 -9.22 22.46
CA THR A 124 -12.16 -8.55 22.25
C THR A 124 -13.33 -9.51 22.03
N THR A 125 -13.06 -10.80 21.79
CA THR A 125 -14.08 -11.81 21.43
C THR A 125 -14.16 -12.92 22.48
N ALA A 126 -15.37 -13.44 22.72
CA ALA A 126 -15.64 -14.45 23.74
C ALA A 126 -15.19 -15.86 23.32
N ASN A 127 -15.36 -16.23 22.06
CA ASN A 127 -15.05 -17.57 21.54
C ASN A 127 -14.81 -17.56 20.02
N VAL A 128 -14.53 -18.72 19.43
CA VAL A 128 -14.24 -18.87 17.99
C VAL A 128 -15.41 -18.48 17.09
N ILE A 129 -16.65 -18.70 17.53
CA ILE A 129 -17.85 -18.36 16.76
C ILE A 129 -18.04 -16.84 16.75
N ASP A 130 -17.87 -16.19 17.90
CA ASP A 130 -17.90 -14.73 18.03
C ASP A 130 -16.81 -14.06 17.18
N ALA A 131 -15.59 -14.61 17.19
CA ALA A 131 -14.51 -14.15 16.33
C ALA A 131 -14.82 -14.30 14.84
N ALA A 132 -15.42 -15.43 14.42
CA ALA A 132 -15.83 -15.65 13.04
C ALA A 132 -16.95 -14.70 12.61
N ALA A 133 -17.97 -14.50 13.46
CA ALA A 133 -19.09 -13.59 13.19
C ALA A 133 -18.62 -12.12 13.08
N THR A 134 -17.76 -11.70 14.02
CA THR A 134 -17.16 -10.36 14.02
C THR A 134 -16.30 -10.16 12.77
N GLY A 135 -15.43 -11.13 12.44
CA GLY A 135 -14.60 -11.06 11.25
C GLY A 135 -15.41 -11.01 9.95
N ALA A 136 -16.53 -11.75 9.86
CA ALA A 136 -17.43 -11.68 8.71
C ALA A 136 -18.12 -10.31 8.58
N ALA A 137 -18.57 -9.71 9.70
CA ALA A 137 -19.19 -8.40 9.70
C ALA A 137 -18.19 -7.29 9.30
N ASP A 138 -16.95 -7.37 9.80
CA ASP A 138 -15.88 -6.44 9.43
C ASP A 138 -15.49 -6.61 7.96
N GLY A 139 -15.43 -7.85 7.45
CA GLY A 139 -15.22 -8.14 6.03
C GLY A 139 -16.31 -7.56 5.13
N LEU A 140 -17.58 -7.66 5.53
CA LEU A 140 -18.70 -7.06 4.78
C LEU A 140 -18.60 -5.54 4.73
N LYS A 141 -18.30 -4.88 5.85
CA LYS A 141 -18.08 -3.42 5.89
C LYS A 141 -16.92 -3.01 4.97
N LEU A 142 -15.82 -3.76 5.01
CA LEU A 142 -14.67 -3.53 4.12
C LEU A 142 -15.09 -3.66 2.65
N ALA A 143 -15.81 -4.72 2.28
CA ALA A 143 -16.26 -4.95 0.91
C ALA A 143 -17.18 -3.82 0.40
N LEU A 144 -18.16 -3.38 1.21
CA LEU A 144 -19.05 -2.27 0.86
C LEU A 144 -18.29 -0.94 0.69
N ASN A 145 -17.33 -0.67 1.59
CA ASN A 145 -16.49 0.53 1.50
C ASN A 145 -15.64 0.52 0.22
N VAL A 146 -15.03 -0.61 -0.12
CA VAL A 146 -14.25 -0.77 -1.36
C VAL A 146 -15.15 -0.59 -2.59
N ALA A 147 -16.33 -1.20 -2.62
CA ALA A 147 -17.27 -1.07 -3.74
C ALA A 147 -17.71 0.39 -3.95
N ALA A 148 -18.09 1.09 -2.89
CA ALA A 148 -18.48 2.49 -2.94
C ALA A 148 -17.32 3.39 -3.39
N MET A 149 -16.12 3.15 -2.84
CA MET A 149 -14.90 3.88 -3.19
C MET A 149 -14.55 3.70 -4.67
N LEU A 150 -14.59 2.47 -5.19
CA LEU A 150 -14.32 2.17 -6.60
C LEU A 150 -15.29 2.88 -7.53
N LEU A 151 -16.59 2.82 -7.23
CA LEU A 151 -17.62 3.50 -8.02
C LEU A 151 -17.38 5.01 -8.09
N ALA A 152 -17.08 5.64 -6.95
CA ALA A 152 -16.82 7.07 -6.88
C ALA A 152 -15.56 7.46 -7.66
N PHE A 153 -14.44 6.75 -7.47
CA PHE A 153 -13.19 7.11 -8.14
C PHE A 153 -13.20 6.83 -9.64
N ILE A 154 -13.81 5.73 -10.10
CA ILE A 154 -13.97 5.48 -11.53
C ILE A 154 -14.78 6.60 -12.19
N ALA A 155 -15.87 7.04 -11.55
CA ALA A 155 -16.66 8.17 -12.05
C ALA A 155 -15.87 9.49 -12.06
N LEU A 156 -15.10 9.78 -11.01
CA LEU A 156 -14.25 10.97 -10.96
C LEU A 156 -13.14 10.96 -12.03
N ILE A 157 -12.50 9.81 -12.26
CA ILE A 157 -11.49 9.66 -13.31
C ILE A 157 -12.11 9.87 -14.69
N ALA A 158 -13.28 9.29 -14.94
CA ALA A 158 -14.00 9.49 -16.19
C ALA A 158 -14.33 10.98 -16.41
N MET A 159 -14.78 11.68 -15.37
CA MET A 159 -15.04 13.12 -15.41
C MET A 159 -13.76 13.93 -15.68
N ILE A 160 -12.65 13.64 -14.98
CA ILE A 160 -11.36 14.32 -15.19
C ILE A 160 -10.87 14.08 -16.62
N ASN A 161 -10.96 12.84 -17.11
CA ASN A 161 -10.58 12.49 -18.48
C ASN A 161 -11.45 13.20 -19.51
N TRP A 162 -12.75 13.33 -19.27
CA TRP A 162 -13.64 14.10 -20.14
C TRP A 162 -13.22 15.57 -20.23
N ILE A 163 -12.87 16.20 -19.10
CA ILE A 163 -12.36 17.57 -19.07
C ILE A 163 -11.01 17.69 -19.79
N LEU A 164 -10.05 16.80 -19.49
CA LEU A 164 -8.73 16.82 -20.10
C LEU A 164 -8.79 16.63 -21.61
N GLN A 165 -9.61 15.69 -22.09
CA GLN A 165 -9.79 15.45 -23.51
C GLN A 165 -10.48 16.63 -24.19
N GLY A 166 -11.56 17.16 -23.62
CA GLY A 166 -12.27 18.32 -24.17
C GLY A 166 -11.37 19.56 -24.28
N VAL A 167 -10.59 19.87 -23.23
CA VAL A 167 -9.71 21.05 -23.22
C VAL A 167 -8.47 20.85 -24.08
N PHE A 168 -7.70 19.78 -23.85
CA PHE A 168 -6.40 19.62 -24.50
C PHE A 168 -6.50 18.98 -25.88
N THR A 169 -7.35 17.96 -26.04
CA THR A 169 -7.42 17.19 -27.29
C THR A 169 -8.36 17.85 -28.29
N GLU A 170 -9.59 18.19 -27.87
CA GLU A 170 -10.61 18.73 -28.79
C GLU A 170 -10.39 20.21 -29.09
N ILE A 171 -10.20 21.06 -28.06
CA ILE A 171 -10.05 22.51 -28.27
C ILE A 171 -8.65 22.88 -28.76
N LEU A 172 -7.60 22.34 -28.12
CA LEU A 172 -6.21 22.73 -28.40
C LEU A 172 -5.51 21.83 -29.43
N GLY A 173 -6.11 20.70 -29.83
CA GLY A 173 -5.50 19.75 -30.77
C GLY A 173 -4.24 19.05 -30.24
N ILE A 174 -3.99 19.09 -28.93
CA ILE A 174 -2.79 18.51 -28.30
C ILE A 174 -3.02 17.02 -28.11
N MET A 175 -2.12 16.22 -28.69
CA MET A 175 -2.05 14.77 -28.48
C MET A 175 -0.66 14.38 -28.01
N ILE A 176 -0.57 13.39 -27.14
CA ILE A 176 0.71 12.88 -26.61
C ILE A 176 0.92 11.50 -27.24
N ASN A 177 1.95 11.36 -28.09
CA ASN A 177 2.20 10.15 -28.90
C ASN A 177 0.96 9.65 -29.65
N GLY A 178 0.18 10.57 -30.23
CA GLY A 178 -1.04 10.21 -30.97
C GLY A 178 -2.20 9.70 -30.11
N LYS A 179 -2.08 9.75 -28.78
CA LYS A 179 -3.16 9.42 -27.84
C LYS A 179 -3.80 10.69 -27.27
N PRO A 180 -5.11 10.68 -26.98
CA PRO A 180 -5.78 11.76 -26.26
C PRO A 180 -5.13 12.01 -24.89
N VAL A 181 -5.20 13.25 -24.42
CA VAL A 181 -4.69 13.60 -23.09
C VAL A 181 -5.62 13.05 -22.02
N THR A 182 -5.13 12.10 -21.22
CA THR A 182 -5.85 11.52 -20.07
C THR A 182 -5.00 11.62 -18.80
N LEU A 183 -5.64 11.48 -17.64
CA LEU A 183 -4.96 11.43 -16.35
C LEU A 183 -3.90 10.32 -16.33
N GLN A 184 -4.21 9.15 -16.91
CA GLN A 184 -3.30 8.02 -17.03
C GLN A 184 -2.05 8.38 -17.83
N VAL A 185 -2.21 9.06 -18.97
CA VAL A 185 -1.08 9.50 -19.81
C VAL A 185 -0.22 10.49 -19.04
N LEU A 186 -0.81 11.50 -18.39
CA LEU A 186 -0.07 12.50 -17.63
C LEU A 186 0.72 11.87 -16.48
N LEU A 187 0.10 10.97 -15.72
CA LEU A 187 0.76 10.23 -14.64
C LEU A 187 1.86 9.31 -15.18
N GLY A 188 1.64 8.68 -16.33
CA GLY A 188 2.61 7.84 -17.02
C GLY A 188 3.90 8.57 -17.33
N TYR A 189 3.83 9.74 -17.95
CA TYR A 189 5.02 10.54 -18.24
C TYR A 189 5.66 11.14 -16.99
N LEU A 190 4.86 11.55 -16.00
CA LEU A 190 5.37 12.13 -14.77
C LEU A 190 6.19 11.11 -13.95
N LEU A 191 5.76 9.86 -13.92
CA LEU A 191 6.32 8.83 -13.05
C LEU A 191 7.14 7.78 -13.79
N SER A 192 7.25 7.84 -15.12
CA SER A 192 8.14 6.94 -15.88
C SER A 192 9.61 7.02 -15.44
N PRO A 193 10.18 8.17 -15.04
CA PRO A 193 11.55 8.18 -14.51
C PRO A 193 11.68 7.36 -13.22
N ILE A 194 10.64 7.40 -12.37
CA ILE A 194 10.62 6.62 -11.12
C ILE A 194 10.44 5.12 -11.43
N ALA A 195 9.55 4.77 -12.36
CA ALA A 195 9.39 3.39 -12.82
C ALA A 195 10.72 2.83 -13.36
N TRP A 196 11.45 3.61 -14.13
CA TRP A 196 12.77 3.24 -14.64
C TRP A 196 13.80 3.04 -13.51
N VAL A 197 13.84 3.95 -12.52
CA VAL A 197 14.74 3.85 -11.36
C VAL A 197 14.52 2.57 -10.55
N ILE A 198 13.29 2.07 -10.43
CA ILE A 198 13.00 0.81 -9.73
C ILE A 198 13.24 -0.44 -10.60
N GLY A 199 13.79 -0.27 -11.81
CA GLY A 199 14.28 -1.36 -12.66
C GLY A 199 13.34 -1.78 -13.79
N VAL A 200 12.28 -1.02 -14.08
CA VAL A 200 11.39 -1.27 -15.22
C VAL A 200 12.12 -0.92 -16.53
N PRO A 201 12.07 -1.76 -17.58
CA PRO A 201 12.57 -1.41 -18.91
C PRO A 201 11.93 -0.11 -19.43
N TRP A 202 12.67 0.70 -20.19
CA TRP A 202 12.20 2.02 -20.58
C TRP A 202 10.94 1.96 -21.47
N GLU A 203 10.84 0.93 -22.30
CA GLU A 203 9.68 0.61 -23.13
C GLU A 203 8.38 0.46 -22.32
N ASP A 204 8.47 -0.08 -21.10
CA ASP A 204 7.34 -0.31 -20.20
C ASP A 204 7.15 0.84 -19.19
N ALA A 205 8.13 1.75 -19.06
CA ALA A 205 8.19 2.72 -17.98
C ALA A 205 7.02 3.70 -17.96
N ILE A 206 6.47 4.07 -19.11
CA ILE A 206 5.28 4.96 -19.18
C ILE A 206 4.04 4.21 -18.66
N SER A 207 3.85 2.95 -19.07
CA SER A 207 2.74 2.12 -18.62
C SER A 207 2.81 1.87 -17.12
N ILE A 208 3.98 1.48 -16.60
CA ILE A 208 4.16 1.24 -15.16
C ILE A 208 4.11 2.56 -14.36
N GLY A 209 4.65 3.65 -14.89
CA GLY A 209 4.52 4.99 -14.30
C GLY A 209 3.05 5.40 -14.12
N SER A 210 2.20 5.08 -15.11
CA SER A 210 0.77 5.35 -15.04
C SER A 210 0.12 4.55 -13.90
N LEU A 211 0.44 3.26 -13.78
CA LEU A 211 -0.08 2.41 -12.70
C LEU A 211 0.36 2.90 -11.30
N ILE A 212 1.63 3.28 -11.14
CA ILE A 212 2.15 3.86 -9.89
C ILE A 212 1.41 5.16 -9.55
N GLY A 213 1.16 6.01 -10.55
CA GLY A 213 0.43 7.26 -10.34
C GLY A 213 -1.01 7.02 -9.95
N GLN A 214 -1.68 6.09 -10.63
CA GLN A 214 -3.05 5.70 -10.31
C GLN A 214 -3.15 5.16 -8.88
N LYS A 215 -2.19 4.33 -8.46
CA LYS A 215 -2.09 3.88 -7.07
C LYS A 215 -2.07 5.04 -6.09
N ILE A 216 -1.16 6.00 -6.27
CA ILE A 216 -0.94 7.10 -5.32
C ILE A 216 -2.14 8.06 -5.26
N VAL A 217 -2.66 8.45 -6.43
CA VAL A 217 -3.71 9.47 -6.56
C VAL A 217 -5.08 8.88 -6.22
N ILE A 218 -5.32 7.63 -6.59
CA ILE A 218 -6.62 6.96 -6.47
C ILE A 218 -6.52 5.88 -5.40
N ASN A 219 -6.09 4.69 -5.79
CA ASN A 219 -5.81 3.54 -4.93
C ASN A 219 -5.20 2.40 -5.77
N GLU A 220 -4.65 1.43 -5.07
CA GLU A 220 -4.04 0.24 -5.63
C GLU A 220 -5.03 -0.70 -6.32
N PHE A 221 -6.30 -0.73 -5.89
CA PHE A 221 -7.34 -1.55 -6.54
C PHE A 221 -7.54 -1.15 -8.01
N VAL A 222 -7.68 0.15 -8.30
CA VAL A 222 -7.82 0.66 -9.66
C VAL A 222 -6.56 0.35 -10.47
N ALA A 223 -5.37 0.54 -9.87
CA ALA A 223 -4.12 0.20 -10.54
C ALA A 223 -4.00 -1.30 -10.86
N TYR A 224 -4.44 -2.20 -9.98
CA TYR A 224 -4.46 -3.64 -10.25
C TYR A 224 -5.46 -4.05 -11.33
N ILE A 225 -6.61 -3.38 -11.41
CA ILE A 225 -7.58 -3.60 -12.50
C ILE A 225 -6.98 -3.19 -13.86
N GLU A 226 -6.24 -2.08 -13.91
CA GLU A 226 -5.55 -1.69 -15.15
C GLU A 226 -4.39 -2.63 -15.47
N LEU A 227 -3.61 -3.07 -14.48
CA LEU A 227 -2.55 -4.05 -14.68
C LEU A 227 -3.11 -5.39 -15.21
N SER A 228 -4.24 -5.87 -14.68
CA SER A 228 -4.84 -7.13 -15.13
C SER A 228 -5.35 -7.08 -16.57
N LYS A 229 -5.66 -5.88 -17.09
CA LYS A 229 -6.00 -5.69 -18.52
C LYS A 229 -4.77 -5.68 -19.42
N LEU A 230 -3.61 -5.25 -18.92
CA LEU A 230 -2.36 -5.18 -19.67
C LEU A 230 -1.61 -6.52 -19.75
N ILE A 231 -1.69 -7.34 -18.71
CA ILE A 231 -1.04 -8.67 -18.69
C ILE A 231 -1.39 -9.54 -19.93
N PRO A 232 -2.67 -9.73 -20.31
CA PRO A 232 -3.03 -10.61 -21.41
C PRO A 232 -2.70 -10.04 -22.80
N THR A 233 -2.37 -8.75 -22.94
CA THR A 233 -2.00 -8.18 -24.23
C THR A 233 -0.58 -8.54 -24.65
N GLY A 234 0.26 -8.95 -23.71
CA GLY A 234 1.69 -9.19 -23.94
C GLY A 234 2.50 -7.93 -24.25
N GLU A 235 1.91 -6.74 -24.03
CA GLU A 235 2.59 -5.46 -24.24
C GLU A 235 3.65 -5.16 -23.17
N LEU A 236 3.48 -5.71 -21.95
CA LEU A 236 4.44 -5.57 -20.87
C LEU A 236 5.42 -6.73 -20.84
N SER A 237 6.70 -6.45 -20.62
CA SER A 237 7.66 -7.50 -20.30
C SER A 237 7.28 -8.23 -19.00
N GLU A 238 7.68 -9.50 -18.88
CA GLU A 238 7.50 -10.28 -17.65
C GLU A 238 8.14 -9.58 -16.44
N LYS A 239 9.33 -9.01 -16.64
CA LYS A 239 10.04 -8.22 -15.62
C LYS A 239 9.22 -7.00 -15.18
N ALA A 240 8.67 -6.23 -16.11
CA ALA A 240 7.83 -5.07 -15.78
C ALA A 240 6.57 -5.50 -15.02
N THR A 241 5.94 -6.61 -15.42
CA THR A 241 4.76 -7.15 -14.74
C THR A 241 5.05 -7.55 -13.29
N ILE A 242 6.18 -8.21 -13.03
CA ILE A 242 6.61 -8.56 -11.68
C ILE A 242 6.92 -7.30 -10.86
N ILE A 243 7.70 -6.36 -11.39
CA ILE A 243 8.02 -5.10 -10.69
C ILE A 243 6.75 -4.32 -10.37
N ALA A 244 5.80 -4.22 -11.31
CA ALA A 244 4.51 -3.58 -11.09
C ALA A 244 3.71 -4.26 -9.97
N THR A 245 3.68 -5.59 -9.95
CA THR A 245 3.00 -6.37 -8.89
C THR A 245 3.51 -5.98 -7.50
N TYR A 246 4.82 -5.75 -7.32
CA TYR A 246 5.36 -5.33 -6.03
C TYR A 246 5.16 -3.84 -5.77
N ALA A 247 5.34 -3.00 -6.79
CA ALA A 247 5.21 -1.55 -6.65
C ALA A 247 3.78 -1.14 -6.29
N LEU A 248 2.78 -1.90 -6.75
CA LEU A 248 1.37 -1.70 -6.45
C LEU A 248 0.92 -2.32 -5.11
N CYS A 249 1.72 -3.21 -4.53
CA CYS A 249 1.39 -3.96 -3.31
C CYS A 249 1.51 -3.11 -2.03
N GLY A 250 0.66 -2.09 -1.87
CA GLY A 250 0.48 -1.38 -0.62
C GLY A 250 -0.60 -0.30 -0.69
N PHE A 251 -1.19 0.04 0.45
CA PHE A 251 -2.26 1.05 0.58
C PHE A 251 -1.80 2.51 0.49
N ALA A 252 -0.56 2.80 0.07
CA ALA A 252 -0.02 4.16 -0.01
C ALA A 252 -0.74 5.01 -1.08
N ASN A 253 -1.75 5.77 -0.66
CA ASN A 253 -2.53 6.67 -1.51
C ASN A 253 -3.17 7.79 -0.67
N PHE A 254 -3.70 8.83 -1.32
CA PHE A 254 -4.30 9.97 -0.59
C PHE A 254 -5.54 9.62 0.22
N SER A 255 -6.35 8.66 -0.24
CA SER A 255 -7.55 8.21 0.51
C SER A 255 -7.18 7.51 1.82
N SER A 256 -6.05 6.79 1.84
CA SER A 256 -5.53 6.12 3.03
C SER A 256 -5.17 7.07 4.16
N ILE A 257 -4.86 8.34 3.87
CA ILE A 257 -4.66 9.36 4.91
C ILE A 257 -5.95 9.53 5.72
N ALA A 258 -7.08 9.69 5.04
CA ALA A 258 -8.38 9.85 5.71
C ALA A 258 -8.77 8.58 6.47
N ILE A 259 -8.52 7.40 5.90
CA ILE A 259 -8.75 6.10 6.54
C ILE A 259 -7.94 5.98 7.83
N GLN A 260 -6.66 6.34 7.82
CA GLN A 260 -5.81 6.29 9.00
C GLN A 260 -6.18 7.34 10.05
N ILE A 261 -6.53 8.57 9.66
CA ILE A 261 -7.03 9.60 10.59
C ILE A 261 -8.33 9.12 11.26
N GLY A 262 -9.22 8.47 10.50
CA GLY A 262 -10.46 7.89 11.01
C GLY A 262 -10.21 6.73 11.98
N GLY A 263 -9.49 5.70 11.52
CA GLY A 263 -9.24 4.47 12.28
C GLY A 263 -8.31 4.69 13.47
N ILE A 264 -7.09 5.19 13.24
CA ILE A 264 -6.12 5.43 14.32
C ILE A 264 -6.59 6.57 15.22
N GLY A 265 -7.24 7.60 14.67
CA GLY A 265 -7.83 8.67 15.47
C GLY A 265 -9.02 8.22 16.33
N GLY A 266 -9.70 7.13 15.99
CA GLY A 266 -10.68 6.49 16.86
C GLY A 266 -10.04 5.75 18.05
N ILE A 267 -8.80 5.27 17.87
CA ILE A 267 -7.99 4.62 18.92
C ILE A 267 -7.37 5.66 19.86
N ALA A 268 -6.78 6.73 19.31
CA ALA A 268 -6.11 7.79 20.04
C ALA A 268 -6.59 9.17 19.56
N PRO A 269 -7.75 9.66 20.05
CA PRO A 269 -8.34 10.93 19.60
C PRO A 269 -7.42 12.15 19.76
N ASN A 270 -6.60 12.15 20.81
CA ASN A 270 -5.59 13.19 21.08
C ASN A 270 -4.50 13.27 20.00
N ARG A 271 -4.29 12.21 19.20
CA ARG A 271 -3.25 12.14 18.16
C ARG A 271 -3.75 12.50 16.76
N ARG A 272 -5.04 12.81 16.58
CA ARG A 272 -5.62 13.16 15.27
C ARG A 272 -4.87 14.28 14.53
N LYS A 273 -4.39 15.29 15.26
CA LYS A 273 -3.60 16.39 14.67
C LYS A 273 -2.26 15.91 14.12
N ASP A 274 -1.59 15.01 14.83
CA ASP A 274 -0.33 14.42 14.39
C ASP A 274 -0.52 13.54 13.16
N LEU A 275 -1.57 12.70 13.16
CA LEU A 275 -1.94 11.85 12.02
C LEU A 275 -2.17 12.68 10.75
N ALA A 276 -2.93 13.78 10.87
CA ALA A 276 -3.15 14.69 9.75
C ALA A 276 -1.86 15.35 9.25
N LYS A 277 -0.98 15.77 10.18
CA LYS A 277 0.33 16.35 9.84
C LYS A 277 1.26 15.35 9.14
N PHE A 278 1.23 14.08 9.54
CA PHE A 278 2.07 13.04 8.97
C PHE A 278 1.51 12.39 7.71
N GLY A 279 0.23 12.57 7.38
CA GLY A 279 -0.45 11.87 6.28
C GLY A 279 0.34 11.83 4.97
N LEU A 280 0.79 12.97 4.44
CA LEU A 280 1.57 13.01 3.20
C LEU A 280 2.94 12.33 3.32
N ARG A 281 3.59 12.45 4.49
CA ARG A 281 4.86 11.74 4.75
C ARG A 281 4.65 10.23 4.85
N ALA A 282 3.52 9.79 5.40
CA ALA A 282 3.17 8.38 5.47
C ALA A 282 2.92 7.80 4.08
N VAL A 283 2.21 8.52 3.20
CA VAL A 283 2.03 8.12 1.80
C VAL A 283 3.38 8.02 1.10
N LEU A 284 4.23 9.04 1.21
CA LEU A 284 5.58 9.01 0.64
C LEU A 284 6.38 7.81 1.14
N GLY A 285 6.38 7.57 2.47
CA GLY A 285 7.10 6.45 3.06
C GLY A 285 6.58 5.09 2.60
N GLY A 286 5.25 4.92 2.54
CA GLY A 286 4.63 3.68 2.07
C GLY A 286 4.92 3.43 0.60
N THR A 287 4.86 4.47 -0.24
CA THR A 287 5.21 4.39 -1.66
C THR A 287 6.66 3.98 -1.85
N ILE A 288 7.61 4.64 -1.17
CA ILE A 288 9.03 4.28 -1.27
C ILE A 288 9.28 2.86 -0.75
N ALA A 289 8.62 2.44 0.33
CA ALA A 289 8.75 1.07 0.85
C ALA A 289 8.31 0.03 -0.21
N THR A 290 7.17 0.23 -0.87
CA THR A 290 6.72 -0.65 -1.97
C THR A 290 7.61 -0.58 -3.21
N MET A 291 8.19 0.58 -3.51
CA MET A 291 9.17 0.73 -4.60
C MET A 291 10.49 0.00 -4.29
N MET A 292 10.91 -0.02 -3.02
CA MET A 292 12.10 -0.73 -2.59
C MET A 292 11.89 -2.25 -2.74
N THR A 293 10.74 -2.79 -2.33
CA THR A 293 10.44 -4.21 -2.53
C THR A 293 10.34 -4.57 -4.02
N ALA A 294 9.78 -3.68 -4.84
CA ALA A 294 9.73 -3.83 -6.29
C ALA A 294 11.11 -3.85 -6.96
N THR A 295 12.02 -2.99 -6.48
CA THR A 295 13.41 -2.96 -6.96
C THR A 295 14.12 -4.28 -6.66
N VAL A 296 13.96 -4.80 -5.43
CA VAL A 296 14.52 -6.11 -5.06
C VAL A 296 13.95 -7.22 -5.95
N ALA A 297 12.64 -7.22 -6.21
CA ALA A 297 12.04 -8.19 -7.12
C ALA A 297 12.64 -8.09 -8.53
N GLY A 298 12.76 -6.88 -9.09
CA GLY A 298 13.35 -6.65 -10.41
C GLY A 298 14.80 -7.11 -10.53
N VAL A 299 15.60 -6.97 -9.46
CA VAL A 299 16.97 -7.51 -9.40
C VAL A 299 16.96 -9.03 -9.40
N LEU A 300 16.13 -9.66 -8.56
CA LEU A 300 16.07 -11.12 -8.45
C LEU A 300 15.56 -11.78 -9.74
N THR A 301 14.59 -11.19 -10.43
CA THR A 301 14.11 -11.67 -11.74
C THR A 301 15.18 -11.56 -12.83
N SER A 302 16.18 -10.69 -12.66
CA SER A 302 17.29 -10.57 -13.64
C SER A 302 18.44 -11.54 -13.37
N LEU A 303 18.45 -12.21 -12.21
CA LEU A 303 19.52 -13.10 -11.76
C LEU A 303 19.15 -14.60 -11.84
N LEU A 304 17.87 -14.91 -12.01
CA LEU A 304 17.30 -16.25 -12.09
C LEU A 304 16.85 -16.53 -13.53
#